data_AF-A0A968KK54-F1
#
_entry.id   AF-A0A968KK54-F1
#
_cell.length_a   1.000
_cell.length_b   1.000
_cell.length_c   1.000
_cell.angle_alpha   90.00
_cell.angle_beta   90.00
_cell.angle_gamma   90.00
#
_symmetry.space_group_name_H-M   'P 1'
#
loop_
_entity.id
_entity.type
_entity.pdbx_description
1 polymer ?
#
loop_
_entity_poly.entity_id
_entity_poly.type
_entity_poly.pdbx_seq_one_letter_code
_entity_poly.pdbx_strand_id
1 'polypeptide(L)'
;MAPDPFVTGENVDEIFPGIVDAVPDLLTGSDPFRRAKILERIKKCFPHYPGLRAAVDTALWDLMGKKAGLPVWKMIGGYRSKIETSVTIGICPVDET
;
A
#
# COMPACT_ATOMS: atom_id res chain seq x y z
N MET A 1 -1.56 2.68 2.19
CA MET A 1 -1.63 3.31 3.53
C MET A 1 -1.56 4.80 3.30
N ALA A 2 -2.49 5.58 3.86
CA ALA A 2 -2.41 7.02 3.79
C ALA A 2 -1.26 7.52 4.70
N PRO A 3 -0.51 8.56 4.30
CA PRO A 3 0.49 9.19 5.16
C PRO A 3 -0.15 9.70 6.46
N ASP A 4 0.54 9.51 7.58
CA ASP A 4 0.11 10.01 8.89
C ASP A 4 1.32 10.57 9.64
N PRO A 5 1.41 11.91 9.83
CA PRO A 5 2.56 12.53 10.47
C PRO A 5 2.72 12.14 11.95
N PHE A 6 1.62 11.78 12.62
CA PHE A 6 1.64 11.42 14.04
C PHE A 6 1.97 9.94 14.27
N VAL A 7 1.78 9.08 13.26
CA VAL A 7 2.05 7.65 13.36
C VAL A 7 3.34 7.24 12.64
N THR A 8 3.49 7.61 11.37
CA THR A 8 4.64 7.22 10.55
C THR A 8 5.64 8.35 10.33
N GLY A 9 5.32 9.58 10.73
CA GLY A 9 6.13 10.76 10.47
C GLY A 9 6.10 11.20 9.00
N GLU A 10 5.20 10.63 8.20
CA GLU A 10 5.14 10.88 6.77
C GLU A 10 4.09 11.95 6.44
N ASN A 11 4.48 12.93 5.60
CA ASN A 11 3.54 13.87 4.99
C ASN A 11 3.29 13.54 3.51
N VAL A 12 2.13 13.95 2.99
CA VAL A 12 1.77 13.77 1.58
C VAL A 12 2.79 14.48 0.67
N ASP A 13 3.16 15.71 1.01
CA ASP A 13 4.10 16.52 0.22
C ASP A 13 5.50 15.89 0.14
N GLU A 14 5.90 15.13 1.17
CA GLU A 14 7.20 14.45 1.22
C GLU A 14 7.18 13.13 0.43
N ILE A 15 6.07 12.40 0.48
CA ILE A 15 5.94 11.11 -0.21
C ILE A 15 5.69 11.27 -1.71
N PHE A 16 4.90 12.26 -2.10
CA PHE A 16 4.36 12.36 -3.45
C PHE A 16 5.46 12.43 -4.53
N PRO A 17 6.55 13.23 -4.38
CA PRO A 17 7.64 13.23 -5.34
C PRO A 17 8.33 11.86 -5.45
N GLY A 18 8.50 11.14 -4.33
CA GLY A 18 9.05 9.79 -4.36
C GLY A 18 8.22 8.81 -5.20
N ILE A 19 6.90 8.91 -5.13
CA ILE A 19 5.98 8.07 -5.90
C ILE A 19 5.98 8.43 -7.39
N VAL A 20 5.99 9.72 -7.73
CA VAL A 20 5.83 10.18 -9.12
C VAL A 20 7.16 10.14 -9.88
N ASP A 21 8.25 10.52 -9.23
CA ASP A 21 9.52 10.76 -9.92
C ASP A 21 10.48 9.59 -9.80
N ALA A 22 10.62 9.00 -8.61
CA ALA A 22 11.68 8.02 -8.34
C ALA A 22 11.22 6.55 -8.46
N VAL A 23 9.99 6.24 -8.02
CA VAL A 23 9.47 4.87 -8.07
C VAL A 23 9.38 4.33 -9.51
N PRO A 24 8.88 5.06 -10.53
CA PRO A 24 8.78 4.52 -11.89
C PRO A 24 10.13 4.08 -12.47
N ASP A 25 11.18 4.87 -12.27
CA ASP A 25 12.54 4.54 -12.71
C ASP A 25 13.06 3.27 -12.04
N LEU A 26 12.76 3.11 -10.75
CA LEU A 26 13.12 1.88 -10.03
C LEU A 26 12.33 0.68 -10.55
N LEU A 27 11.07 0.84 -10.95
CA LEU A 27 10.20 -0.30 -11.29
C LEU A 27 10.23 -0.69 -12.78
N THR A 28 10.58 0.22 -13.68
CA THR A 28 10.55 -0.02 -15.12
C THR A 28 11.37 -1.26 -15.53
N GLY A 29 10.79 -2.10 -16.38
CA GLY A 29 11.39 -3.37 -16.81
C GLY A 29 11.44 -4.49 -15.75
N SER A 30 10.92 -4.26 -14.55
CA SER A 30 10.86 -5.28 -13.50
C SER A 30 9.69 -6.24 -13.71
N ASP A 31 9.91 -7.52 -13.42
CA ASP A 31 8.86 -8.53 -13.38
C ASP A 31 8.01 -8.36 -12.09
N PRO A 32 6.71 -8.02 -12.18
CA PRO A 32 5.86 -7.80 -11.01
C PRO A 32 5.67 -9.06 -10.16
N PHE A 33 5.84 -10.26 -10.72
CA PHE A 33 5.79 -11.51 -9.95
C PHE A 33 6.99 -11.67 -9.01
N ARG A 34 8.06 -10.90 -9.20
CA ARG A 34 9.21 -10.81 -8.27
C ARG A 34 9.00 -9.76 -7.19
N ARG A 35 7.77 -9.65 -6.66
CA ARG A 35 7.34 -8.65 -5.68
C ARG A 35 8.32 -8.45 -4.51
N ALA A 36 8.77 -9.54 -3.87
CA ALA A 36 9.70 -9.45 -2.74
C ALA A 36 11.02 -8.75 -3.10
N LYS A 37 11.58 -9.04 -4.28
CA LYS A 37 12.79 -8.38 -4.79
C LYS A 37 12.55 -6.90 -5.05
N ILE A 38 11.39 -6.56 -5.63
CA ILE A 38 11.01 -5.18 -5.87
C ILE A 38 10.92 -4.41 -4.54
N LEU A 39 10.21 -4.95 -3.55
CA LEU A 39 10.05 -4.30 -2.25
C LEU A 39 11.36 -4.16 -1.49
N GLU A 40 12.28 -5.13 -1.60
CA GLU A 40 13.61 -5.01 -1.00
C GLU A 40 14.39 -3.84 -1.61
N ARG A 41 14.33 -3.67 -2.95
CA ARG A 41 14.95 -2.53 -3.64
C ARG A 41 14.32 -1.22 -3.20
N ILE A 42 12.99 -1.11 -3.18
CA ILE A 42 12.30 0.11 -2.74
C ILE A 42 12.64 0.41 -1.27
N LYS A 43 12.74 -0.60 -0.40
CA LYS A 43 13.13 -0.42 1.00
C LYS A 43 14.54 0.16 1.18
N LYS A 44 15.47 -0.16 0.29
CA LYS A 44 16.83 0.43 0.33
C LYS A 44 16.81 1.91 -0.03
N CYS A 45 15.98 2.32 -0.99
CA CYS A 45 15.85 3.72 -1.41
C CYS A 45 14.98 4.54 -0.45
N PHE A 46 13.95 3.93 0.14
CA PHE A 46 12.94 4.59 0.98
C PHE A 46 12.76 3.87 2.33
N PRO A 47 13.81 3.77 3.18
CA PRO A 47 13.75 3.02 4.43
C PRO A 47 12.73 3.61 5.43
N HIS A 48 12.59 4.93 5.44
CA HIS A 48 11.74 5.68 6.37
C HIS A 48 10.32 5.98 5.85
N TYR A 49 9.98 5.51 4.64
CA TYR A 49 8.67 5.77 4.04
C TYR A 49 7.83 4.48 3.91
N PRO A 50 7.22 3.97 5.01
CA PRO A 50 6.37 2.79 4.95
C PRO A 50 5.09 2.99 4.12
N GLY A 51 4.50 4.18 4.09
CA GLY A 51 3.30 4.50 3.29
C GLY A 51 3.58 4.38 1.80
N LEU A 52 4.70 4.92 1.33
CA LEU A 52 5.19 4.77 -0.04
C LEU A 52 5.38 3.29 -0.40
N ARG A 53 6.06 2.53 0.47
CA ARG A 53 6.28 1.08 0.25
C ARG A 53 4.97 0.30 0.17
N ALA A 54 3.99 0.63 1.01
CA ALA A 54 2.68 0.02 0.99
C ALA A 54 1.90 0.35 -0.30
N ALA A 55 2.03 1.58 -0.82
CA ALA A 55 1.42 1.97 -2.09
C ALA A 55 1.98 1.13 -3.26
N VAL A 56 3.30 0.95 -3.31
CA VAL A 56 3.94 0.09 -4.32
C VAL A 56 3.51 -1.37 -4.19
N ASP A 57 3.51 -1.94 -2.98
CA ASP A 57 3.08 -3.33 -2.77
C ASP A 57 1.63 -3.55 -3.21
N THR A 58 0.74 -2.62 -2.88
CA THR A 58 -0.68 -2.68 -3.27
C THR A 58 -0.84 -2.65 -4.79
N ALA A 59 -0.11 -1.78 -5.48
CA ALA A 59 -0.15 -1.68 -6.95
C ALA A 59 0.38 -2.97 -7.62
N LEU A 60 1.42 -3.59 -7.06
CA LEU A 60 1.93 -4.87 -7.56
C LEU A 60 0.91 -5.99 -7.38
N TRP A 61 0.23 -6.06 -6.23
CA TRP A 61 -0.85 -7.01 -5.99
C TRP A 61 -2.02 -6.84 -6.96
N ASP A 62 -2.46 -5.61 -7.18
CA ASP A 62 -3.53 -5.30 -8.14
C ASP A 62 -3.15 -5.73 -9.57
N LEU A 63 -1.92 -5.41 -10.01
CA LEU A 63 -1.42 -5.82 -11.32
C LEU A 63 -1.33 -7.34 -11.45
N MET A 64 -0.80 -8.03 -10.43
CA MET A 64 -0.73 -9.49 -10.42
C MET A 64 -2.12 -10.14 -10.46
N GLY A 65 -3.09 -9.60 -9.71
CA GLY A 65 -4.48 -10.07 -9.71
C GLY A 65 -5.16 -9.89 -11.06
N LYS A 66 -5.01 -8.71 -11.67
CA LYS A 66 -5.48 -8.42 -13.04
C LYS A 66 -4.87 -9.37 -14.07
N LYS A 67 -3.55 -9.61 -13.99
CA LYS A 67 -2.87 -10.53 -14.91
C LYS A 67 -3.29 -11.99 -14.73
N ALA A 68 -3.53 -12.41 -13.48
CA ALA A 68 -3.97 -13.76 -13.15
C ALA A 68 -5.48 -14.00 -13.38
N GLY A 69 -6.27 -12.93 -13.59
CA GLY A 69 -7.73 -13.04 -13.67
C GLY A 69 -8.38 -13.46 -12.34
N LEU A 70 -7.69 -13.23 -11.21
CA LEU A 70 -8.13 -13.65 -9.89
C LEU A 70 -8.15 -12.46 -8.92
N PRO A 71 -9.17 -12.38 -8.04
CA PRO A 71 -9.14 -11.40 -6.96
C PRO A 71 -8.01 -11.72 -5.98
N VAL A 72 -7.31 -10.68 -5.50
CA VAL A 72 -6.11 -10.82 -4.65
C VAL A 72 -6.35 -11.70 -3.42
N TRP A 73 -7.50 -11.59 -2.76
CA TRP A 73 -7.83 -12.40 -1.57
C TRP A 73 -7.82 -13.91 -1.83
N LYS A 74 -8.11 -14.36 -3.06
CA LYS A 74 -7.98 -15.77 -3.47
C LYS A 74 -6.52 -16.15 -3.67
N MET A 75 -5.70 -15.23 -4.18
CA MET A 75 -4.27 -15.47 -4.43
C MET A 75 -3.47 -15.63 -3.14
N ILE A 76 -3.89 -15.00 -2.04
CA ILE A 76 -3.20 -15.05 -0.74
C ILE A 76 -3.74 -16.14 0.21
N GLY A 77 -4.58 -17.05 -0.28
CA GLY A 77 -5.01 -18.24 0.47
C GLY A 77 -6.53 -18.48 0.48
N GLY A 78 -7.36 -17.47 0.16
CA GLY A 78 -8.78 -17.70 -0.11
C GLY A 78 -9.64 -18.16 1.07
N TYR A 79 -9.16 -18.03 2.32
CA TYR A 79 -9.80 -18.63 3.50
C TYR A 79 -11.26 -18.21 3.72
N ARG A 80 -11.59 -16.93 3.50
CA ARG A 80 -12.94 -16.38 3.69
C ARG A 80 -13.26 -15.32 2.64
N SER A 81 -14.54 -15.22 2.28
CA SER A 81 -15.06 -14.25 1.31
C SER A 81 -15.73 -13.02 1.95
N LYS A 82 -15.92 -13.02 3.28
CA LYS A 82 -16.51 -11.92 4.04
C LYS A 82 -15.94 -11.83 5.45
N ILE A 83 -16.00 -10.63 6.03
CA ILE A 83 -15.64 -10.33 7.42
C ILE A 83 -16.66 -9.35 7.99
N GLU A 84 -16.95 -9.45 9.28
CA GLU A 84 -17.67 -8.38 9.99
C GLU A 84 -16.77 -7.15 10.10
N THR A 85 -17.36 -5.97 10.01
CA THR A 85 -16.65 -4.68 10.07
C THR A 85 -17.28 -3.80 11.14
N SER A 86 -16.46 -3.00 11.80
CA SER A 86 -16.91 -1.97 12.75
C SER A 86 -17.01 -0.61 12.07
N VAL A 87 -17.75 0.30 12.71
CA VAL A 87 -17.78 1.72 12.33
C VAL A 87 -17.06 2.49 13.43
N THR A 88 -16.17 3.41 13.03
CA THR A 88 -15.51 4.32 13.95
C THR A 88 -16.38 5.56 14.15
N ILE A 89 -16.84 5.77 15.38
CA ILE A 89 -17.51 7.01 15.78
C ILE A 89 -16.43 7.98 16.28
N GLY A 90 -16.38 9.17 15.68
CA GLY A 90 -15.43 10.22 16.09
C GLY A 90 -15.73 10.74 17.50
N ILE A 91 -14.80 11.49 18.07
CA ILE A 91 -15.03 12.13 19.37
C ILE A 91 -15.98 13.32 19.15
N CYS A 92 -17.20 13.24 19.67
CA CYS A 92 -18.21 14.29 19.67
C CYS A 92 -18.94 14.36 21.02
N PRO A 93 -19.66 15.46 21.33
CA PRO A 93 -20.56 15.52 22.48
C PRO A 93 -21.64 14.43 22.43
N VAL A 94 -22.14 14.01 23.60
CA VAL A 94 -23.12 12.92 23.73
C VAL A 94 -24.40 13.19 22.92
N ASP A 95 -24.80 14.44 22.83
CA ASP A 95 -26.03 14.86 22.15
C ASP A 95 -25.95 14.74 20.61
N GLU A 96 -24.74 14.57 20.07
CA GLU A 96 -24.43 14.47 18.64
C GLU A 96 -23.92 13.07 18.24
N THR A 97 -24.04 12.09 19.14
CA THR A 97 -23.69 10.67 18.87
C THR A 97 -24.89 9.92 18.30
#